data_AF-A0A3B9FW82-F1
#
_entry.id   AF-A0A3B9FW82-F1
#
_cell.length_a   1.000
_cell.length_b   1.000
_cell.length_c   1.000
_cell.angle_alpha   90.00
_cell.angle_beta   90.00
_cell.angle_gamma   90.00
#
_symmetry.space_group_name_H-M   'P 1'
#
loop_
_entity.id
_entity.type
_entity.pdbx_description
1 polymer ?
#
loop_
_entity_poly.entity_id
_entity_poly.type
_entity_poly.pdbx_seq_one_letter_code
_entity_poly.pdbx_strand_id
1 'polypeptide(L)'
;MNKSLSRILMIVLGILIIFLIYQTVTGIKGPIEFDKESKARYEEVEKRLDAIRNMQFTYKEATGKYASTWDSLMMVINHDSLSIQRKILIPKSSYDANVYGPNPKLADDTTKYEVVSHSMVSIRDTLTKIIPYKLEDISIIPFSDGAKFYMKSDIIEAGGGRIKVPVFVVTAPNRLILKGLDEKYFNTEAGYQLGSLYETTTEFAYKRDGVEYE
;
A
#
# COMPACT_ATOMS: atom_id res chain seq x y z
N MET A 1 -4.63 65.79 32.14
CA MET A 1 -4.38 64.45 31.56
C MET A 1 -3.01 63.97 32.02
N ASN A 2 -2.96 62.99 32.93
CA ASN A 2 -1.69 62.55 33.55
C ASN A 2 -0.80 61.89 32.48
N LYS A 3 0.25 62.60 32.03
CA LYS A 3 1.20 62.13 31.01
C LYS A 3 1.84 60.79 31.35
N SER A 4 1.91 60.41 32.62
CA SER A 4 2.40 59.08 33.06
C SER A 4 1.39 57.96 32.80
N LEU A 5 0.08 58.22 32.94
CA LEU A 5 -0.96 57.21 32.71
C LEU A 5 -1.02 56.81 31.23
N SER A 6 -0.96 57.80 30.33
CA SER A 6 -0.90 57.55 28.89
C SER A 6 0.35 56.77 28.46
N ARG A 7 1.50 56.99 29.11
CA ARG A 7 2.73 56.23 28.83
C ARG A 7 2.65 54.78 29.27
N ILE A 8 2.09 54.52 30.47
CA ILE A 8 1.91 53.15 30.98
C ILE A 8 0.96 52.38 30.06
N LEU A 9 -0.15 53.01 29.64
CA LEU A 9 -1.10 52.40 28.72
C LEU A 9 -0.45 52.04 27.36
N MET A 10 0.39 52.92 26.81
CA MET A 10 1.13 52.64 25.57
C MET A 10 2.10 51.46 25.71
N ILE A 11 2.80 51.35 26.84
CA ILE A 11 3.73 50.24 27.09
C ILE A 11 2.97 48.91 27.22
N VAL A 12 1.90 48.88 28.02
CA VAL A 12 1.06 47.69 28.20
C VAL A 12 0.44 47.27 26.87
N LEU A 13 -0.08 48.22 26.09
CA LEU A 13 -0.65 47.95 24.79
C LEU A 13 0.42 47.45 23.80
N GLY A 14 1.64 47.99 23.84
CA GLY A 14 2.78 47.51 23.06
C GLY A 14 3.14 46.06 23.38
N ILE A 15 3.21 45.70 24.66
CA ILE A 15 3.45 44.32 25.10
C ILE A 15 2.32 43.39 24.64
N LEU A 16 1.06 43.84 24.74
CA LEU A 16 -0.10 43.08 24.28
C LEU A 16 -0.05 42.82 22.77
N ILE A 17 0.36 43.80 21.97
CA ILE A 17 0.52 43.65 20.51
C ILE A 17 1.59 42.60 20.20
N ILE A 18 2.74 42.65 20.86
CA ILE A 18 3.82 41.66 20.67
C ILE A 18 3.33 40.26 21.04
N PHE A 19 2.59 40.13 22.15
CA PHE A 19 1.99 38.87 22.57
C PHE A 19 0.99 38.33 21.54
N LEU A 20 0.10 39.18 21.00
CA LEU A 20 -0.88 38.78 19.98
C LEU A 20 -0.22 38.38 18.66
N ILE A 21 0.86 39.06 18.25
CA ILE A 21 1.65 38.68 17.07
C ILE A 21 2.28 37.29 17.28
N TYR A 22 2.88 37.05 18.46
CA TYR A 22 3.43 35.74 18.80
C TYR A 22 2.37 34.63 18.73
N GLN A 23 1.22 34.84 19.37
CA GLN A 23 0.08 33.91 19.37
C GLN A 23 -0.40 33.57 17.96
N THR A 24 -0.55 34.60 17.11
CA THR A 24 -0.98 34.44 15.71
C THR A 24 0.04 33.63 14.90
N VAL A 25 1.34 33.93 15.05
CA VAL A 25 2.41 33.21 14.34
C VAL A 25 2.50 31.76 14.78
N THR A 26 2.42 31.47 16.08
CA THR A 26 2.43 30.08 16.59
C THR A 26 1.16 29.32 16.20
N GLY A 27 0.01 30.00 16.17
CA GLY A 27 -1.27 29.39 15.81
C GLY A 27 -1.36 28.98 14.34
N ILE A 28 -0.70 29.72 13.43
CA ILE A 28 -0.71 29.42 11.99
C ILE A 28 0.39 28.42 11.59
N LYS A 29 1.59 28.49 12.20
CA LYS A 29 2.71 27.61 11.83
C LYS A 29 2.44 26.14 12.16
N GLY A 30 1.85 25.85 13.33
CA GLY A 30 1.54 24.48 13.76
C GLY A 30 0.76 23.66 12.72
N PRO A 31 -0.44 24.10 12.27
CA PRO A 31 -1.22 23.33 11.31
C PRO A 31 -0.57 23.21 9.93
N ILE A 32 0.19 24.21 9.49
CA ILE A 32 0.86 24.18 8.18
C ILE A 32 2.01 23.16 8.17
N GLU A 33 2.82 23.15 9.22
CA GLU A 33 3.92 22.18 9.36
C GLU A 33 3.37 20.76 9.51
N PHE A 34 2.28 20.59 10.28
CA PHE A 34 1.58 19.32 10.40
C PHE A 34 1.03 18.82 9.06
N ASP A 35 0.32 19.65 8.30
CA ASP A 35 -0.25 19.25 6.99
C ASP A 35 0.85 18.82 6.02
N LYS A 36 1.96 19.56 5.98
CA LYS A 36 3.12 19.24 5.14
C LYS A 36 3.76 17.91 5.52
N GLU A 37 4.03 17.69 6.81
CA GLU A 37 4.64 16.44 7.27
C GLU A 37 3.69 15.25 7.13
N SER A 38 2.44 15.40 7.53
CA SER A 38 1.45 14.33 7.45
C SER A 38 1.23 13.88 6.00
N LYS A 39 1.09 14.83 5.06
CA LYS A 39 0.98 14.51 3.63
C LYS A 39 2.18 13.73 3.10
N ALA A 40 3.40 14.14 3.46
CA ALA A 40 4.61 13.43 3.04
C ALA A 40 4.68 12.00 3.61
N ARG A 41 4.26 11.82 4.87
CA ARG A 41 4.21 10.49 5.51
C ARG A 41 3.13 9.61 4.89
N TYR A 42 1.95 10.16 4.62
CA TYR A 42 0.86 9.44 3.98
C TYR A 42 1.21 8.99 2.57
N GLU A 43 1.85 9.83 1.77
CA GLU A 43 2.30 9.47 0.42
C GLU A 43 3.28 8.27 0.44
N GLU A 44 4.19 8.23 1.40
CA GLU A 44 5.13 7.12 1.56
C GLU A 44 4.42 5.83 2.04
N VAL A 45 3.42 5.95 2.91
CA VAL A 45 2.58 4.81 3.32
C VAL A 45 1.76 4.27 2.16
N GLU A 46 1.15 5.13 1.34
CA GLU A 46 0.39 4.74 0.16
C GLU A 46 1.25 3.96 -0.84
N LYS A 47 2.48 4.43 -1.12
CA LYS A 47 3.45 3.71 -1.97
C LYS A 47 3.77 2.31 -1.42
N ARG A 48 3.90 2.17 -0.09
CA ARG A 48 4.10 0.86 0.52
C ARG A 48 2.86 -0.01 0.43
N LEU A 49 1.67 0.53 0.66
CA LEU A 49 0.42 -0.22 0.48
C LEU A 49 0.24 -0.71 -0.95
N ASP A 50 0.63 0.07 -1.95
CA ASP A 50 0.66 -0.36 -3.35
C ASP A 50 1.65 -1.51 -3.61
N ALA A 51 2.85 -1.42 -3.03
CA ALA A 51 3.80 -2.52 -3.09
C ALA A 51 3.25 -3.80 -2.43
N ILE A 52 2.60 -3.69 -1.27
CA ILE A 52 1.95 -4.80 -0.57
C ILE A 52 0.82 -5.39 -1.40
N ARG A 53 0.00 -4.55 -2.05
CA ARG A 53 -1.06 -4.99 -2.96
C ARG A 53 -0.49 -5.87 -4.07
N ASN A 54 0.60 -5.43 -4.71
CA ASN A 54 1.25 -6.20 -5.77
C ASN A 54 1.79 -7.54 -5.24
N MET A 55 2.44 -7.56 -4.07
CA MET A 55 2.90 -8.79 -3.42
C MET A 55 1.75 -9.76 -3.14
N GLN A 56 0.61 -9.25 -2.64
CA GLN A 56 -0.58 -10.05 -2.36
C GLN A 56 -1.21 -10.62 -3.63
N PHE A 57 -1.26 -9.85 -4.72
CA PHE A 57 -1.74 -10.35 -6.01
C PHE A 57 -0.86 -11.46 -6.54
N THR A 58 0.46 -11.29 -6.52
CA THR A 58 1.39 -12.34 -6.96
C THR A 58 1.28 -13.59 -6.10
N TYR A 59 1.12 -13.44 -4.78
CA TYR A 59 0.88 -14.57 -3.88
C TYR A 59 -0.42 -15.31 -4.21
N LYS A 60 -1.50 -14.59 -4.55
CA LYS A 60 -2.75 -15.19 -4.99
C LYS A 60 -2.62 -15.88 -6.34
N GLU A 61 -1.86 -15.34 -7.28
CA GLU A 61 -1.59 -16.01 -8.56
C GLU A 61 -0.84 -17.33 -8.38
N ALA A 62 0.09 -17.40 -7.41
CA ALA A 62 0.83 -18.61 -7.10
C ALA A 62 -0.01 -19.65 -6.32
N THR A 63 -0.75 -19.22 -5.30
CA THR A 63 -1.37 -20.12 -4.30
C THR A 63 -2.89 -20.22 -4.38
N GLY A 64 -3.54 -19.36 -5.17
CA GLY A 64 -4.99 -19.26 -5.28
C GLY A 64 -5.70 -18.52 -4.14
N LYS A 65 -4.98 -18.08 -3.09
CA LYS A 65 -5.51 -17.36 -1.92
C LYS A 65 -4.60 -16.20 -1.52
N TYR A 66 -5.07 -15.29 -0.67
CA TYR A 66 -4.23 -14.21 -0.12
C TYR A 66 -3.47 -14.66 1.13
N ALA A 67 -2.31 -14.06 1.38
CA ALA A 67 -1.51 -14.37 2.56
C ALA A 67 -2.12 -13.73 3.81
N SER A 68 -2.17 -14.49 4.91
CA SER A 68 -2.66 -14.02 6.21
C SER A 68 -1.56 -13.47 7.11
N THR A 69 -0.30 -13.82 6.87
CA THR A 69 0.86 -13.40 7.65
C THR A 69 2.03 -12.98 6.76
N TRP A 70 2.87 -12.09 7.28
CA TRP A 70 4.10 -11.64 6.60
C TRP A 70 5.05 -12.78 6.30
N ASP A 71 5.20 -13.73 7.22
CA ASP A 71 6.11 -14.86 7.04
C ASP A 71 5.66 -15.76 5.88
N SER A 72 4.36 -16.02 5.78
CA SER A 72 3.79 -16.80 4.68
C SER A 72 3.95 -16.08 3.33
N LEU A 73 3.71 -14.76 3.32
CA LEU A 73 3.88 -13.92 2.14
C LEU A 73 5.35 -13.97 1.66
N MET A 74 6.29 -13.74 2.58
CA MET A 74 7.71 -13.67 2.29
C MET A 74 8.31 -15.02 1.92
N MET A 75 7.82 -16.12 2.51
CA MET A 75 8.23 -17.48 2.17
C MET A 75 7.92 -17.79 0.70
N VAL A 76 6.71 -17.52 0.23
CA VAL A 76 6.33 -17.76 -1.18
C VAL A 76 7.08 -16.81 -2.11
N ILE A 77 7.22 -15.54 -1.74
CA ILE A 77 7.95 -14.58 -2.59
C ILE A 77 9.42 -14.96 -2.79
N ASN A 78 10.07 -15.52 -1.77
CA ASN A 78 11.47 -15.91 -1.83
C ASN A 78 11.72 -17.30 -2.42
N HIS A 79 10.80 -18.24 -2.22
CA HIS A 79 11.02 -19.64 -2.58
C HIS A 79 10.24 -20.11 -3.81
N ASP A 80 9.18 -19.40 -4.20
CA ASP A 80 8.28 -19.85 -5.25
C ASP A 80 8.50 -19.11 -6.57
N SER A 81 8.04 -19.73 -7.66
CA SER A 81 8.20 -19.23 -9.03
C SER A 81 6.87 -19.27 -9.75
N LEU A 82 6.55 -18.22 -10.50
CA LEU A 82 5.33 -18.15 -11.29
C LEU A 82 5.54 -18.88 -12.60
N SER A 83 4.61 -19.76 -12.95
CA SER A 83 4.49 -20.28 -14.31
C SER A 83 3.79 -19.23 -15.19
N ILE A 84 4.56 -18.42 -15.90
CA ILE A 84 4.01 -17.49 -16.90
C ILE A 84 3.70 -18.27 -18.17
N GLN A 85 2.47 -18.11 -18.66
CA GLN A 85 2.06 -18.61 -19.96
C GLN A 85 2.30 -17.53 -21.01
N ARG A 86 3.14 -17.82 -21.99
CA ARG A 86 3.37 -16.94 -23.13
C ARG A 86 2.95 -17.62 -24.42
N LYS A 87 2.12 -16.94 -25.18
CA LYS A 87 1.85 -17.30 -26.58
C LYS A 87 3.06 -16.91 -27.42
N ILE A 88 3.69 -17.88 -28.04
CA ILE A 88 4.77 -17.70 -29.00
C ILE A 88 4.28 -18.15 -30.38
N LEU A 89 4.68 -17.40 -31.40
CA LEU A 89 4.38 -17.73 -32.79
C LEU A 89 5.59 -18.41 -33.40
N ILE A 90 5.42 -19.68 -33.79
CA ILE A 90 6.49 -20.48 -34.39
C ILE A 90 6.16 -20.67 -35.88
N PRO A 91 7.09 -20.37 -36.80
CA PRO A 91 6.90 -20.68 -38.21
C PRO A 91 6.62 -22.17 -38.43
N LYS A 92 5.72 -22.51 -39.35
CA LYS A 92 5.40 -23.92 -39.69
C LYS A 92 6.63 -24.76 -40.02
N SER A 93 7.62 -24.15 -40.68
CA SER A 93 8.89 -24.79 -41.06
C SER A 93 9.78 -25.17 -39.87
N SER A 94 9.58 -24.57 -38.71
CA SER A 94 10.42 -24.74 -37.52
C SER A 94 9.64 -25.38 -36.35
N TYR A 95 8.44 -25.89 -36.61
CA TYR A 95 7.58 -26.51 -35.61
C TYR A 95 7.92 -27.99 -35.43
N ASP A 96 8.18 -28.39 -34.19
CA ASP A 96 8.42 -29.79 -33.81
C ASP A 96 7.28 -30.29 -32.91
N ALA A 97 6.55 -31.29 -33.41
CA ALA A 97 5.43 -31.91 -32.70
C ALA A 97 5.86 -32.67 -31.43
N ASN A 98 7.12 -33.09 -31.34
CA ASN A 98 7.65 -33.76 -30.15
C ASN A 98 7.95 -32.78 -29.00
N VAL A 99 8.24 -31.52 -29.34
CA VAL A 99 8.57 -30.46 -28.38
C VAL A 99 7.31 -29.69 -27.95
N TYR A 100 6.39 -29.45 -28.89
CA TYR A 100 5.22 -28.58 -28.68
C TYR A 100 3.87 -29.30 -28.73
N GLY A 101 3.87 -30.63 -28.87
CA GLY A 101 2.69 -31.48 -28.92
C GLY A 101 2.17 -31.76 -30.34
N PRO A 102 1.28 -32.76 -30.52
CA PRO A 102 0.87 -33.21 -31.86
C PRO A 102 -0.18 -32.33 -32.55
N ASN A 103 -0.87 -31.45 -31.82
CA ASN A 103 -2.01 -30.66 -32.32
C ASN A 103 -1.77 -29.14 -32.19
N PRO A 104 -1.00 -28.52 -33.09
CA PRO A 104 -0.77 -27.08 -33.05
C PRO A 104 -2.01 -26.27 -33.42
N LYS A 105 -2.19 -25.11 -32.77
CA LYS A 105 -3.17 -24.11 -33.21
C LYS A 105 -2.55 -23.23 -34.29
N LEU A 106 -3.28 -22.97 -35.36
CA LEU A 106 -2.89 -22.01 -36.40
C LEU A 106 -3.06 -20.58 -35.86
N ALA A 107 -2.07 -19.73 -36.13
CA ALA A 107 -2.21 -18.30 -35.91
C ALA A 107 -3.13 -17.68 -36.97
N ASP A 108 -3.64 -16.47 -36.71
CA ASP A 108 -4.50 -15.73 -37.64
C ASP A 108 -3.86 -15.55 -39.03
N ASP A 109 -2.53 -15.43 -39.05
CA ASP A 109 -1.71 -15.59 -40.25
C ASP A 109 -1.33 -17.08 -40.40
N THR A 110 -1.97 -17.76 -41.37
CA THR A 110 -1.87 -19.20 -41.63
C THR A 110 -0.46 -19.76 -41.87
N THR A 111 0.57 -18.90 -41.86
CA THR A 111 1.98 -19.26 -42.00
C THR A 111 2.66 -19.70 -40.70
N LYS A 112 2.03 -19.48 -39.54
CA LYS A 112 2.62 -19.75 -38.21
C LYS A 112 1.67 -20.57 -37.32
N TYR A 113 2.25 -21.29 -36.36
CA TYR A 113 1.53 -21.93 -35.27
C TYR A 113 1.65 -21.12 -33.99
N GLU A 114 0.56 -21.06 -33.23
CA GLU A 114 0.53 -20.48 -31.89
C GLU A 114 0.78 -21.59 -30.86
N VAL A 115 1.84 -21.44 -30.09
CA VAL A 115 2.21 -22.36 -29.01
C VAL A 115 2.18 -21.61 -27.69
N VAL A 116 1.59 -22.23 -26.67
CA VAL A 116 1.64 -21.72 -25.30
C VAL A 116 2.88 -22.31 -24.64
N SER A 117 3.89 -21.47 -24.43
CA SER A 117 5.09 -21.81 -23.67
C SER A 117 4.89 -21.45 -22.20
N HIS A 118 5.20 -22.38 -21.31
CA HIS A 118 5.25 -22.15 -19.86
C HIS A 118 6.70 -21.87 -19.48
N SER A 119 6.97 -20.67 -18.95
CA SER A 119 8.27 -20.35 -18.39
C SER A 119 8.10 -20.05 -16.90
N MET A 120 8.92 -20.69 -16.07
CA MET A 120 8.97 -20.37 -14.65
C MET A 120 9.84 -19.13 -14.46
N VAL A 121 9.29 -18.08 -13.85
CA VAL A 121 10.04 -16.90 -13.43
C VAL A 121 10.00 -16.78 -11.91
N SER A 122 11.12 -16.35 -11.32
CA SER A 122 11.17 -16.06 -9.90
C SER A 122 10.19 -14.93 -9.55
N ILE A 123 9.36 -15.13 -8.52
CA ILE A 123 8.46 -14.10 -8.00
C ILE A 123 9.28 -12.90 -7.54
N ARG A 124 10.37 -13.15 -6.80
CA ARG A 124 11.28 -12.13 -6.28
C ARG A 124 11.84 -11.25 -7.40
N ASP A 125 12.31 -11.84 -8.49
CA ASP A 125 12.91 -11.09 -9.61
C ASP A 125 11.88 -10.23 -10.37
N THR A 126 10.63 -10.68 -10.41
CA THR A 126 9.53 -9.93 -11.00
C THR A 126 9.14 -8.75 -10.11
N LEU A 127 8.97 -8.99 -8.82
CA LEU A 127 8.56 -7.95 -7.86
C LEU A 127 9.65 -6.89 -7.65
N THR A 128 10.92 -7.28 -7.57
CA THR A 128 12.05 -6.34 -7.40
C THR A 128 12.26 -5.40 -8.61
N LYS A 129 11.71 -5.73 -9.79
CA LYS A 129 11.72 -4.82 -10.95
C LYS A 129 10.62 -3.78 -10.90
N ILE A 130 9.52 -4.09 -10.19
CA ILE A 130 8.32 -3.23 -10.11
C ILE A 130 8.36 -2.37 -8.85
N ILE A 131 8.85 -2.95 -7.75
CA ILE A 131 8.88 -2.32 -6.44
C ILE A 131 10.27 -1.71 -6.22
N PRO A 132 10.38 -0.38 -6.02
CA PRO A 132 11.65 0.30 -5.82
C PRO A 132 12.24 0.11 -4.41
N TYR A 133 11.55 -0.65 -3.54
CA TYR A 133 11.92 -0.89 -2.16
C TYR A 133 12.48 -2.31 -1.98
N LYS A 134 13.32 -2.48 -0.95
CA LYS A 134 13.71 -3.82 -0.50
C LYS A 134 12.48 -4.54 0.02
N LEU A 135 12.27 -5.78 -0.42
CA LEU A 135 11.07 -6.56 -0.07
C LEU A 135 10.94 -6.78 1.44
N GLU A 136 12.07 -6.86 2.14
CA GLU A 136 12.16 -7.04 3.58
C GLU A 136 11.61 -5.82 4.36
N ASP A 137 11.79 -4.61 3.82
CA ASP A 137 11.42 -3.35 4.47
C ASP A 137 9.95 -2.97 4.24
N ILE A 138 9.26 -3.62 3.30
CA ILE A 138 7.85 -3.34 2.96
C ILE A 138 6.90 -3.68 4.11
N SER A 139 7.26 -4.68 4.92
CA SER A 139 6.45 -5.09 6.08
C SER A 139 6.36 -4.00 7.15
N ILE A 140 7.27 -3.04 7.15
CA ILE A 140 7.41 -2.01 8.18
C ILE A 140 6.63 -0.75 7.76
N ILE A 141 5.92 -0.12 8.69
CA ILE A 141 5.29 1.17 8.49
C ILE A 141 6.39 2.25 8.58
N PRO A 142 6.53 3.13 7.58
CA PRO A 142 7.52 4.19 7.61
C PRO A 142 7.22 5.15 8.78
N PHE A 143 8.26 5.69 9.41
CA PHE A 143 8.16 6.62 10.56
C PHE A 143 7.58 6.02 11.86
N SER A 144 7.36 4.71 11.94
CA SER A 144 6.72 4.05 13.08
C SER A 144 7.66 3.42 14.12
N ASP A 145 8.98 3.64 13.98
CA ASP A 145 10.05 2.95 14.72
C ASP A 145 10.01 1.41 14.62
N GLY A 146 9.71 0.90 13.43
CA GLY A 146 9.76 -0.54 13.14
C GLY A 146 8.45 -1.30 13.35
N ALA A 147 7.34 -0.60 13.60
CA ALA A 147 6.03 -1.25 13.64
C ALA A 147 5.67 -1.80 12.26
N LYS A 148 5.02 -2.96 12.21
CA LYS A 148 4.63 -3.62 10.95
C LYS A 148 3.20 -3.28 10.57
N PHE A 149 2.88 -3.38 9.28
CA PHE A 149 1.50 -3.35 8.82
C PHE A 149 0.76 -4.55 9.40
N TYR A 150 -0.47 -4.35 9.88
CA TYR A 150 -1.33 -5.47 10.25
C TYR A 150 -1.93 -6.05 8.97
N MET A 151 -2.03 -7.37 8.89
CA MET A 151 -2.62 -8.04 7.73
C MET A 151 -3.41 -9.27 8.16
N LYS A 152 -4.49 -9.55 7.45
CA LYS A 152 -5.33 -10.73 7.63
C LYS A 152 -5.96 -11.11 6.29
N SER A 153 -6.22 -12.39 6.10
CA SER A 153 -6.96 -12.88 4.94
C SER A 153 -8.07 -13.84 5.37
N ASP A 154 -9.11 -13.91 4.53
CA ASP A 154 -10.25 -14.80 4.72
C ASP A 154 -10.84 -15.20 3.37
N ILE A 155 -11.84 -16.08 3.36
CA ILE A 155 -12.58 -16.49 2.18
C ILE A 155 -14.06 -16.22 2.42
N ILE A 156 -14.63 -15.31 1.64
CA ILE A 156 -16.07 -15.00 1.71
C ILE A 156 -16.84 -15.74 0.62
N GLU A 157 -18.12 -15.97 0.88
CA GLU A 157 -19.02 -16.59 -0.08
C GLU A 157 -19.84 -15.52 -0.83
N ALA A 158 -19.59 -15.38 -2.13
CA ALA A 158 -20.33 -14.50 -3.02
C ALA A 158 -21.44 -15.25 -3.78
N GLY A 159 -22.45 -14.51 -4.25
CA GLY A 159 -23.52 -15.07 -5.07
C GLY A 159 -24.41 -16.11 -4.35
N GLY A 160 -24.64 -15.92 -3.05
CA GLY A 160 -25.50 -16.79 -2.24
C GLY A 160 -24.87 -18.14 -1.87
N GLY A 161 -23.57 -18.15 -1.50
CA GLY A 161 -22.91 -19.36 -0.99
C GLY A 161 -22.14 -20.19 -2.02
N ARG A 162 -22.20 -19.84 -3.31
CA ARG A 162 -21.71 -20.71 -4.39
C ARG A 162 -20.28 -20.41 -4.83
N ILE A 163 -19.82 -19.17 -4.64
CA ILE A 163 -18.53 -18.71 -5.12
C ILE A 163 -17.67 -18.36 -3.91
N LYS A 164 -16.59 -19.10 -3.70
CA LYS A 164 -15.60 -18.80 -2.67
C LYS A 164 -14.61 -17.78 -3.22
N VAL A 165 -14.59 -16.59 -2.64
CA VAL A 165 -13.70 -15.50 -3.06
C VAL A 165 -12.71 -15.22 -1.94
N PRO A 166 -11.40 -15.39 -2.16
CA PRO A 166 -10.41 -15.00 -1.19
C PRO A 166 -10.40 -13.47 -1.08
N VAL A 167 -10.31 -12.97 0.15
CA VAL A 167 -10.23 -11.55 0.49
C VAL A 167 -9.11 -11.31 1.49
N PHE A 168 -8.67 -10.07 1.60
CA PHE A 168 -7.61 -9.69 2.51
C PHE A 168 -7.81 -8.26 2.98
N VAL A 169 -7.24 -7.97 4.14
CA VAL A 169 -7.15 -6.63 4.69
C VAL A 169 -5.72 -6.38 5.14
N VAL A 170 -5.21 -5.19 4.86
CA VAL A 170 -3.96 -4.67 5.43
C VAL A 170 -4.26 -3.29 6.01
N THR A 171 -3.82 -3.02 7.23
CA THR A 171 -4.10 -1.74 7.90
C THR A 171 -2.86 -1.09 8.46
N ALA A 172 -2.91 0.25 8.53
CA ALA A 172 -1.94 1.09 9.20
C ALA A 172 -2.66 2.24 9.93
N PRO A 173 -2.70 2.25 11.27
CA PRO A 173 -3.31 3.32 12.04
C PRO A 173 -2.42 4.57 12.06
N ASN A 174 -3.05 5.74 12.12
CA ASN A 174 -2.39 7.04 12.14
C ASN A 174 -1.46 7.20 13.34
N ARG A 175 -1.79 6.60 14.49
CA ARG A 175 -0.88 6.58 15.66
C ARG A 175 0.52 6.07 15.32
N LEU A 176 0.65 5.20 14.31
CA LEU A 176 1.93 4.66 13.84
C LEU A 176 2.49 5.46 12.66
N ILE A 177 1.64 5.88 11.72
CA ILE A 177 2.07 6.67 10.55
C ILE A 177 2.58 8.05 10.95
N LEU A 178 1.84 8.72 11.83
CA LEU A 178 2.10 10.08 12.29
C LEU A 178 2.79 10.11 13.65
N LYS A 179 3.52 9.04 14.00
CA LYS A 179 4.21 8.96 15.28
C LYS A 179 5.13 10.16 15.49
N GLY A 180 5.03 10.80 16.65
CA GLY A 180 5.82 11.99 17.00
C GLY A 180 5.27 13.33 16.48
N LEU A 181 4.15 13.34 15.74
CA LEU A 181 3.39 14.56 15.47
C LEU A 181 2.38 14.83 16.59
N ASP A 182 1.92 16.08 16.69
CA ASP A 182 0.94 16.50 17.69
C ASP A 182 -0.44 15.86 17.42
N GLU A 183 -0.88 15.02 18.36
CA GLU A 183 -2.14 14.27 18.33
C GLU A 183 -3.37 15.17 18.23
N LYS A 184 -3.25 16.46 18.55
CA LYS A 184 -4.33 17.43 18.37
C LYS A 184 -4.83 17.53 16.93
N TYR A 185 -3.99 17.22 15.95
CA TYR A 185 -4.30 17.41 14.53
C TYR A 185 -4.80 16.16 13.81
N PHE A 186 -4.86 14.99 14.48
CA PHE A 186 -5.33 13.75 13.84
C PHE A 186 -6.06 12.82 14.81
N ASN A 187 -6.93 11.98 14.25
CA ASN A 187 -7.49 10.86 15.01
C ASN A 187 -6.48 9.70 14.99
N THR A 188 -6.08 9.23 16.18
CA THR A 188 -5.11 8.15 16.40
C THR A 188 -5.64 6.77 15.94
N GLU A 189 -6.96 6.57 16.02
CA GLU A 189 -7.63 5.33 15.60
C GLU A 189 -7.82 5.27 14.08
N ALA A 190 -8.03 6.42 13.45
CA ALA A 190 -8.13 6.53 12.00
C ALA A 190 -6.85 6.03 11.32
N GLY A 191 -6.94 5.67 10.04
CA GLY A 191 -5.79 5.14 9.32
C GLY A 191 -6.11 4.67 7.92
N TYR A 192 -5.12 4.07 7.28
CA TYR A 192 -5.29 3.44 5.98
C TYR A 192 -5.69 1.98 6.13
N GLN A 193 -6.64 1.57 5.29
CA GLN A 193 -7.02 0.17 5.12
C GLN A 193 -6.94 -0.16 3.62
N LEU A 194 -6.22 -1.22 3.29
CA LEU A 194 -6.16 -1.83 1.97
C LEU A 194 -7.00 -3.11 1.97
N GLY A 195 -7.99 -3.18 1.08
CA GLY A 195 -8.90 -4.31 0.97
C GLY A 195 -9.95 -4.36 2.07
N SER A 196 -10.68 -5.48 2.15
CA SER A 196 -11.73 -5.73 3.14
C SER A 196 -11.83 -7.23 3.40
N LEU A 197 -12.26 -7.62 4.61
CA LEU A 197 -12.60 -9.01 4.92
C LEU A 197 -14.04 -9.37 4.57
N TYR A 198 -14.87 -8.38 4.25
CA TYR A 198 -16.31 -8.57 4.03
C TYR A 198 -16.72 -8.29 2.59
N GLU A 199 -15.87 -7.62 1.83
CA GLU A 199 -16.14 -7.19 0.46
C GLU A 199 -14.98 -7.58 -0.46
N THR A 200 -15.29 -7.83 -1.73
CA THR A 200 -14.28 -8.14 -2.76
C THR A 200 -13.60 -6.87 -3.28
N THR A 201 -13.15 -6.00 -2.37
CA THR A 201 -12.38 -4.81 -2.71
C THR A 201 -10.90 -5.05 -2.45
N THR A 202 -10.06 -4.49 -3.32
CA THR A 202 -8.60 -4.52 -3.21
C THR A 202 -8.01 -3.11 -3.25
N GLU A 203 -8.87 -2.10 -3.14
CA GLU A 203 -8.46 -0.69 -3.10
C GLU A 203 -8.02 -0.33 -1.67
N PHE A 204 -7.16 0.69 -1.56
CA PHE A 204 -6.89 1.30 -0.27
C PHE A 204 -7.84 2.47 -0.07
N ALA A 205 -8.30 2.63 1.16
CA ALA A 205 -9.18 3.70 1.59
C ALA A 205 -8.71 4.24 2.94
N TYR A 206 -8.85 5.54 3.12
CA TYR A 206 -8.63 6.18 4.40
C TYR A 206 -9.90 6.04 5.26
N LYS A 207 -9.79 5.37 6.40
CA LYS A 207 -10.87 5.19 7.37
C LYS A 207 -10.75 6.20 8.51
N ARG A 208 -11.82 6.97 8.70
CA ARG A 208 -11.94 7.95 9.80
C ARG A 208 -12.39 7.34 11.11
N ASP A 209 -13.13 6.25 11.06
CA ASP A 209 -13.83 5.64 12.21
C ASP A 209 -13.00 4.59 12.95
N GLY A 210 -11.73 4.43 12.59
CA GLY A 210 -10.87 3.39 13.14
C GLY A 210 -10.43 2.37 12.09
N VAL A 211 -9.20 1.87 12.23
CA VAL A 211 -8.74 0.67 11.53
C VAL A 211 -8.41 -0.43 12.53
N GLU A 212 -8.80 -1.67 12.21
CA GLU A 212 -8.43 -2.83 13.00
C GLU A 212 -6.90 -2.98 13.01
N TYR A 213 -6.29 -3.13 14.18
CA TYR A 213 -4.85 -3.30 14.34
C TYR A 213 -4.56 -4.07 15.63
N GLU A 214 -4.57 -5.41 15.55
CA GLU A 214 -4.20 -6.34 16.63
C GLU A 214 -3.55 -7.63 16.09
#